data_AF-A0A455UCB7-F1
#
_entry.id   AF-A0A455UCB7-F1
#
_cell.length_a   1.000
_cell.length_b   1.000
_cell.length_c   1.000
_cell.angle_alpha   90.00
_cell.angle_beta   90.00
_cell.angle_gamma   90.00
#
_symmetry.space_group_name_H-M   'P 1'
#
loop_
_entity.id
_entity.type
_entity.pdbx_description
1 polymer ?
#
loop_
_entity_poly.entity_id
_entity_poly.type
_entity_poly.pdbx_seq_one_letter_code
_entity_poly.pdbx_strand_id
1 'polypeptide(L)'
;MKETLRQRLDSFTERFEELAMLLSDPDVINNQQRFRDYSREYAELEELVAAWQRYRDIETNMDEAEQLSRDSDADMRELAEMELSEGRERLAELDIELKRLLVPKDPDDGRGVFLEVRAGTGGDEAAILRATCSACTPATPKNAVGGSRSLVPATASRAATKRSSLG
;
A
#
# COMPACT_ATOMS: atom_id res chain seq x y z
N MET A 1 10.71 -10.33 -0.01
CA MET A 1 9.53 -9.89 0.77
C MET A 1 9.74 -10.16 2.27
N LYS A 2 9.11 -9.43 3.20
CA LYS A 2 9.19 -9.75 4.64
C LYS A 2 8.42 -11.04 4.96
N GLU A 3 8.97 -11.89 5.81
CA GLU A 3 8.37 -13.19 6.19
C GLU A 3 6.95 -13.05 6.76
N THR A 4 6.73 -12.06 7.63
CA THR A 4 5.41 -11.78 8.20
C THR A 4 4.35 -11.41 7.15
N LEU A 5 4.76 -10.88 5.99
CA LEU A 5 3.84 -10.54 4.91
C LEU A 5 3.42 -11.78 4.13
N ARG A 6 4.35 -12.70 3.88
CA ARG A 6 4.07 -13.99 3.23
C ARG A 6 3.04 -14.80 4.03
N GLN A 7 3.25 -14.91 5.35
CA GLN A 7 2.31 -15.59 6.24
C GLN A 7 0.89 -15.01 6.19
N ARG A 8 0.76 -13.68 6.02
CA ARG A 8 -0.56 -13.05 5.85
C ARG A 8 -1.19 -13.39 4.50
N LEU A 9 -0.42 -13.39 3.42
CA LEU A 9 -0.89 -13.78 2.08
C LEU A 9 -1.32 -15.24 2.03
N ASP A 10 -0.59 -16.12 2.72
CA ASP A 10 -0.96 -17.53 2.87
C ASP A 10 -2.28 -17.67 3.63
N SER A 11 -2.48 -16.95 4.73
CA SER A 11 -3.75 -16.93 5.45
C SER A 11 -4.93 -16.46 4.58
N PHE A 12 -4.72 -15.50 3.68
CA PHE A 12 -5.76 -15.09 2.73
C PHE A 12 -6.08 -16.17 1.70
N THR A 13 -5.08 -16.95 1.29
CA THR A 13 -5.27 -18.08 0.37
C THR A 13 -6.04 -19.21 1.05
N GLU A 14 -5.70 -19.56 2.29
CA GLU A 14 -6.45 -20.52 3.09
C GLU A 14 -7.92 -20.10 3.25
N ARG A 15 -8.15 -18.80 3.54
CA ARG A 15 -9.50 -18.24 3.64
C ARG A 15 -10.26 -18.31 2.32
N PHE A 16 -9.60 -18.04 1.21
CA PHE A 16 -10.20 -18.11 -0.13
C PHE A 16 -10.64 -19.54 -0.46
N GLU A 17 -9.81 -20.54 -0.15
CA GLU A 17 -10.16 -21.96 -0.32
C GLU A 17 -11.33 -22.37 0.60
N GLU A 18 -11.34 -21.90 1.85
CA GLU A 18 -12.45 -22.10 2.77
C GLU A 18 -13.77 -21.54 2.21
N LEU A 19 -13.74 -20.32 1.68
CA LEU A 19 -14.91 -19.68 1.06
C LEU A 19 -15.38 -20.45 -0.17
N ALA A 20 -14.47 -20.97 -1.00
CA ALA A 20 -14.82 -21.80 -2.15
C ALA A 20 -15.55 -23.09 -1.73
N MET A 21 -15.11 -23.72 -0.64
CA MET A 21 -15.79 -24.88 -0.05
C MET A 21 -17.17 -24.50 0.51
N LEU A 22 -17.27 -23.40 1.25
CA LEU A 22 -18.53 -22.92 1.82
C LEU A 22 -19.54 -22.52 0.74
N LEU A 23 -19.10 -21.95 -0.37
CA LEU A 23 -19.97 -21.62 -1.51
C LEU A 23 -20.48 -22.86 -2.25
N SER A 24 -19.84 -24.01 -2.06
CA SER A 24 -20.28 -25.30 -2.59
C SER A 24 -21.24 -26.04 -1.66
N ASP A 25 -21.44 -25.56 -0.42
CA ASP A 25 -22.30 -26.19 0.58
C ASP A 25 -23.79 -25.88 0.32
N PRO A 26 -24.67 -26.90 0.18
CA PRO A 26 -26.11 -26.69 -0.02
C PRO A 26 -26.78 -25.86 1.09
N ASP A 27 -26.29 -25.91 2.34
CA ASP A 27 -26.87 -25.13 3.44
C ASP A 27 -26.60 -23.62 3.27
N VAL A 28 -25.46 -23.27 2.67
CA VAL A 28 -25.09 -21.89 2.34
C VAL A 28 -25.84 -21.42 1.09
N ILE A 29 -25.93 -22.28 0.06
CA ILE A 29 -26.66 -21.97 -1.19
C ILE A 29 -28.15 -21.70 -0.91
N ASN A 30 -28.76 -22.45 0.01
CA ASN A 30 -30.14 -22.23 0.44
C ASN A 30 -30.34 -20.91 1.21
N ASN A 31 -29.27 -20.32 1.76
CA ASN A 31 -29.31 -19.04 2.45
C ASN A 31 -28.74 -17.92 1.56
N GLN A 32 -29.63 -17.24 0.83
CA GLN A 32 -29.30 -16.15 -0.10
C GLN A 32 -28.43 -15.04 0.49
N GLN A 33 -28.59 -14.73 1.79
CA GLN A 33 -27.82 -13.65 2.42
C GLN A 33 -26.38 -14.08 2.64
N ARG A 34 -26.15 -15.27 3.23
CA ARG A 34 -24.81 -15.84 3.41
C ARG A 34 -24.10 -16.06 2.09
N PHE A 35 -24.80 -16.57 1.08
CA PHE A 35 -24.23 -16.78 -0.25
C PHE A 35 -23.71 -15.48 -0.86
N ARG A 36 -24.47 -14.38 -0.73
CA ARG A 36 -24.07 -13.06 -1.23
C ARG A 36 -22.86 -12.50 -0.50
N ASP A 37 -22.82 -12.65 0.82
CA ASP A 37 -21.73 -12.15 1.66
C ASP A 37 -20.42 -12.89 1.34
N TYR A 38 -20.45 -14.23 1.30
CA TYR A 38 -19.28 -15.03 0.93
C TYR A 38 -18.86 -14.85 -0.52
N SER A 39 -19.80 -14.68 -1.45
CA SER A 39 -19.46 -14.41 -2.86
C SER A 39 -18.75 -13.06 -3.01
N ARG A 40 -19.12 -12.06 -2.21
CA ARG A 40 -18.43 -10.77 -2.21
C ARG A 40 -17.02 -10.90 -1.64
N GLU A 41 -16.87 -11.55 -0.49
CA GLU A 41 -15.56 -11.80 0.13
C GLU A 41 -14.64 -12.61 -0.80
N TYR A 42 -15.18 -13.63 -1.48
CA TYR A 42 -14.46 -14.42 -2.47
C TYR A 42 -13.95 -13.56 -3.64
N ALA A 43 -14.81 -12.71 -4.21
CA ALA A 43 -14.43 -11.82 -5.31
C ALA A 43 -13.39 -10.76 -4.92
N GLU A 44 -13.42 -10.30 -3.66
CA GLU A 44 -12.41 -9.37 -3.13
C GLU A 44 -11.04 -10.04 -2.96
N LEU A 45 -11.02 -11.30 -2.53
CA LEU A 45 -9.79 -12.07 -2.32
C LEU A 45 -9.23 -12.69 -3.62
N GLU A 46 -10.05 -12.90 -4.65
CA GLU A 46 -9.66 -13.53 -5.92
C GLU A 46 -8.46 -12.85 -6.57
N GLU A 47 -8.48 -11.51 -6.70
CA GLU A 47 -7.39 -10.75 -7.33
C GLU A 47 -6.09 -10.85 -6.51
N LEU A 48 -6.20 -10.78 -5.18
CA LEU A 48 -5.06 -10.88 -4.26
C LEU A 48 -4.42 -12.27 -4.30
N VAL A 49 -5.24 -13.33 -4.25
CA VAL A 49 -4.77 -14.72 -4.27
C VAL A 49 -4.19 -15.06 -5.64
N ALA A 50 -4.81 -14.61 -6.73
CA ALA A 50 -4.27 -14.81 -8.07
C ALA A 50 -2.89 -14.13 -8.25
N ALA A 51 -2.71 -12.92 -7.72
CA ALA A 51 -1.41 -12.26 -7.73
C ALA A 51 -0.36 -13.01 -6.89
N TRP A 52 -0.76 -13.56 -5.73
CA TRP A 52 0.12 -14.35 -4.87
C TRP A 52 0.53 -15.68 -5.51
N GLN A 53 -0.40 -16.38 -6.16
CA GLN A 53 -0.10 -17.61 -6.90
C GLN A 53 0.89 -17.35 -8.03
N ARG A 54 0.68 -16.31 -8.85
CA ARG A 54 1.64 -15.91 -9.90
C ARG A 54 3.04 -15.65 -9.34
N TYR A 55 3.13 -15.00 -8.17
CA TYR A 55 4.41 -14.73 -7.52
C TYR A 55 5.12 -16.04 -7.14
N ARG A 56 4.40 -17.01 -6.57
CA ARG A 56 4.94 -18.32 -6.19
C ARG A 56 5.34 -19.18 -7.41
N ASP A 57 4.57 -19.10 -8.49
CA ASP A 57 4.89 -19.81 -9.74
C ASP A 57 6.20 -19.30 -10.32
N ILE A 58 6.43 -17.98 -10.31
CA ILE A 58 7.70 -17.40 -10.80
C ILE A 58 8.87 -17.75 -9.87
N GLU A 59 8.67 -17.75 -8.54
CA GLU A 59 9.71 -18.25 -7.62
C GLU A 59 10.08 -19.71 -7.93
N THR A 60 9.09 -20.56 -8.21
CA THR A 60 9.32 -21.98 -8.57
C THR A 60 10.05 -22.11 -9.91
N ASN A 61 9.61 -21.37 -10.94
CA ASN A 61 10.27 -21.37 -12.25
C ASN A 61 11.72 -20.89 -12.15
N MET A 62 12.00 -19.91 -11.30
CA MET A 62 13.36 -19.44 -11.06
C MET A 62 14.21 -20.49 -10.34
N ASP A 63 13.66 -21.22 -9.37
CA ASP A 63 14.37 -22.32 -8.71
C ASP A 63 14.70 -23.44 -9.70
N GLU A 64 13.81 -23.75 -10.63
CA GLU A 64 14.03 -24.70 -11.73
C GLU A 64 15.11 -24.20 -12.71
N ALA A 65 15.03 -22.93 -13.11
CA ALA A 65 16.03 -22.28 -13.96
C ALA A 65 17.41 -22.24 -13.27
N GLU A 66 17.46 -22.05 -11.95
CA GLU A 66 18.72 -22.11 -11.20
C GLU A 66 19.34 -23.51 -11.26
N GLN A 67 18.53 -24.57 -11.23
CA GLN A 67 19.04 -25.93 -11.42
C GLN A 67 19.58 -26.15 -12.84
N LEU A 68 18.88 -25.65 -13.86
CA LEU A 68 19.30 -25.70 -15.26
C LEU A 68 20.59 -24.90 -15.52
N SER A 69 20.82 -23.80 -14.80
CA SER A 69 22.05 -23.00 -14.90
C SER A 69 23.32 -23.75 -14.45
N ARG A 70 23.15 -24.90 -13.77
CA ARG A 70 24.26 -25.77 -13.33
C ARG A 70 24.53 -26.90 -14.32
N ASP A 71 23.81 -26.97 -15.43
CA ASP A 71 24.05 -27.96 -16.47
C ASP A 71 25.42 -27.75 -17.16
N SER A 72 25.91 -28.81 -17.78
CA SER A 72 27.18 -28.85 -18.50
C SER A 72 27.15 -28.14 -19.85
N ASP A 73 25.97 -27.98 -20.46
CA ASP A 73 25.79 -27.33 -21.75
C ASP A 73 25.81 -25.79 -21.61
N ALA A 74 26.67 -25.12 -22.39
CA ALA A 74 26.81 -23.67 -22.34
C ALA A 74 25.57 -22.92 -22.83
N ASP A 75 24.89 -23.44 -23.86
CA ASP A 75 23.71 -22.80 -24.44
C ASP A 75 22.53 -22.87 -23.46
N MET A 76 22.41 -23.98 -22.71
CA MET A 76 21.38 -24.15 -21.67
C MET A 76 21.60 -23.22 -20.48
N ARG A 77 22.85 -22.95 -20.11
CA ARG A 77 23.16 -22.01 -19.02
C ARG A 77 22.83 -20.57 -19.38
N GLU A 78 23.13 -20.15 -20.61
CA GLU A 78 22.81 -18.80 -21.07
C GLU A 78 21.29 -18.57 -21.10
N LEU A 79 20.54 -19.57 -21.57
CA LEU A 79 19.07 -19.53 -21.53
C LEU A 79 18.54 -19.45 -20.08
N ALA A 80 19.08 -20.26 -19.17
CA ALA A 80 18.68 -20.24 -17.77
C ALA A 80 19.00 -18.91 -17.07
N GLU A 81 20.16 -18.30 -17.35
CA GLU A 81 20.52 -16.98 -16.81
C GLU A 81 19.57 -15.88 -17.30
N MET A 82 19.14 -15.94 -18.57
CA MET A 82 18.12 -15.04 -19.10
C MET A 82 16.79 -15.21 -18.37
N GLU A 83 16.29 -16.44 -18.22
CA GLU A 83 15.03 -16.71 -17.51
C GLU A 83 15.10 -16.27 -16.04
N LEU A 84 16.23 -16.47 -15.37
CA LEU A 84 16.46 -15.97 -14.01
C LEU A 84 16.40 -14.43 -13.95
N SER A 85 16.94 -13.74 -14.94
CA SER A 85 16.90 -12.28 -15.00
C SER A 85 15.48 -11.76 -15.20
N GLU A 86 14.74 -12.34 -16.16
CA GLU A 86 13.35 -11.98 -16.44
C GLU A 86 12.44 -12.29 -15.24
N GLY A 87 12.64 -13.45 -14.60
CA GLY A 87 11.92 -13.84 -13.39
C GLY A 87 12.10 -12.84 -12.26
N ARG A 88 13.33 -12.33 -12.04
CA ARG A 88 13.62 -11.33 -11.01
C ARG A 88 12.89 -10.01 -11.26
N GLU A 89 12.88 -9.53 -12.50
CA GLU A 89 12.15 -8.31 -12.87
C GLU A 89 10.66 -8.48 -12.60
N ARG A 90 10.10 -9.62 -13.01
CA ARG A 90 8.68 -9.94 -12.82
C ARG A 90 8.29 -10.11 -11.34
N LEU A 91 9.15 -10.70 -10.52
CA LEU A 91 8.95 -10.75 -9.07
C LEU A 91 8.95 -9.36 -8.44
N ALA A 92 9.81 -8.46 -8.91
CA ALA A 92 9.84 -7.08 -8.40
C ALA A 92 8.54 -6.32 -8.75
N GLU A 93 8.02 -6.51 -9.97
CA GLU A 93 6.73 -5.95 -10.38
C GLU A 93 5.57 -6.49 -9.54
N LEU A 94 5.50 -7.81 -9.36
CA LEU A 94 4.47 -8.47 -8.55
C LEU A 94 4.56 -8.10 -7.07
N ASP A 95 5.75 -7.89 -6.50
CA ASP A 95 5.90 -7.42 -5.11
C ASP A 95 5.32 -6.01 -4.94
N ILE A 96 5.43 -5.14 -5.94
CA ILE A 96 4.79 -3.81 -5.93
C ILE A 96 3.27 -3.94 -6.09
N GLU A 97 2.80 -4.79 -7.01
CA GLU A 97 1.38 -5.06 -7.22
C GLU A 97 0.71 -5.60 -5.94
N LEU A 98 1.29 -6.61 -5.31
CA LEU A 98 0.80 -7.21 -4.07
C LEU A 98 0.75 -6.18 -2.93
N LYS A 99 1.79 -5.36 -2.77
CA LYS A 99 1.78 -4.27 -1.77
C LYS A 99 0.67 -3.26 -2.04
N ARG A 100 0.37 -2.97 -3.31
CA ARG A 100 -0.70 -2.06 -3.68
C ARG A 100 -2.08 -2.65 -3.37
N LEU A 101 -2.29 -3.93 -3.63
CA LEU A 101 -3.55 -4.64 -3.32
C LEU A 101 -3.80 -4.74 -1.81
N LEU A 102 -2.74 -4.84 -1.00
CA LEU A 102 -2.84 -4.90 0.45
C LEU A 102 -3.19 -3.57 1.12
N VAL A 103 -3.01 -2.44 0.43
CA VAL A 103 -3.36 -1.13 0.97
C VAL A 103 -4.84 -0.86 0.67
N PRO A 104 -5.69 -0.75 1.71
CA PRO A 104 -7.08 -0.36 1.50
C PRO A 104 -7.10 1.00 0.81
N LYS A 105 -7.86 1.14 -0.28
CA LYS A 105 -7.99 2.41 -1.00
C LYS A 105 -8.59 3.45 -0.04
N ASP A 106 -7.77 4.40 0.39
CA ASP A 106 -8.26 5.53 1.18
C ASP A 106 -9.03 6.48 0.22
N PRO A 107 -10.31 6.78 0.49
CA PRO A 107 -11.04 7.78 -0.28
C PRO A 107 -10.41 9.18 -0.25
N ASP A 108 -9.50 9.46 0.69
CA ASP A 108 -8.84 10.74 0.88
C ASP A 108 -7.37 10.78 0.42
N ASP A 109 -6.80 9.69 -0.12
CA ASP A 109 -5.39 9.62 -0.58
C ASP A 109 -5.05 10.63 -1.70
N GLY A 110 -6.05 11.19 -2.37
CA GLY A 110 -5.90 12.23 -3.40
C GLY A 110 -5.96 13.67 -2.88
N ARG A 111 -6.26 13.89 -1.59
CA ARG A 111 -6.41 15.25 -1.04
C ARG A 111 -5.10 15.73 -0.43
N GLY A 112 -4.69 16.95 -0.79
CA GLY A 112 -3.52 17.57 -0.18
C GLY A 112 -3.68 17.69 1.33
N VAL A 113 -2.83 17.00 2.09
CA VAL A 113 -2.82 17.06 3.56
C VAL A 113 -2.11 18.33 4.00
N PHE A 114 -2.84 19.23 4.65
CA PHE A 114 -2.24 20.38 5.35
C PHE A 114 -1.80 19.94 6.75
N LEU A 115 -0.51 19.65 6.90
CA LEU A 115 0.08 19.30 8.18
C LEU A 115 0.40 20.58 8.98
N GLU A 116 -0.54 21.03 9.81
CA GLU A 116 -0.27 22.13 10.76
C GLU A 116 0.53 21.61 11.96
N VAL A 117 1.84 21.81 11.95
CA VAL A 117 2.69 21.62 13.14
C VAL A 117 2.44 22.80 14.10
N ARG A 118 1.51 22.63 15.04
CA ARG A 118 1.30 23.59 16.13
C ARG A 118 2.26 23.28 17.27
N ALA A 119 3.15 24.21 17.59
CA ALA A 119 3.90 24.16 18.83
C ALA A 119 2.92 24.33 20.00
N GLY A 120 2.59 23.23 20.68
CA GLY A 120 1.92 23.30 21.97
C GLY A 120 2.81 24.01 22.98
N THR A 121 2.21 24.73 23.91
CA THR A 121 2.88 25.37 25.05
C THR A 121 3.54 24.29 25.93
N GLY A 122 4.81 24.06 25.66
CA GLY A 122 5.72 23.10 26.29
C GLY A 122 7.10 23.26 25.66
N GLY A 123 7.57 24.51 25.60
CA GLY A 123 8.87 24.88 25.04
C GLY A 123 9.98 24.52 26.01
N ASP A 124 10.65 23.39 25.74
CA ASP A 124 12.13 23.27 25.76
C ASP A 124 12.62 21.89 25.31
N GLU A 125 11.73 20.92 25.07
CA GLU A 125 12.15 19.56 24.65
C GLU A 125 12.15 19.36 23.11
N ALA A 126 11.51 20.26 22.35
CA ALA A 126 11.42 20.17 20.89
C ALA A 126 12.65 20.68 20.12
N ALA A 127 13.59 21.37 20.79
CA ALA A 127 14.82 21.84 20.16
C ALA A 127 15.86 20.72 20.01
N ILE A 128 15.86 19.74 20.92
CA ILE A 128 16.87 18.66 20.94
C ILE A 128 16.61 17.63 19.83
N LEU A 129 15.35 17.42 19.44
CA LEU A 129 15.02 16.44 18.38
C LEU A 129 15.34 16.93 16.96
N ARG A 130 15.65 18.22 16.75
CA ARG A 130 16.07 18.75 15.44
C ARG A 130 17.58 18.66 15.20
N ALA A 131 18.39 18.55 16.26
CA ALA A 131 19.85 18.56 16.13
C ALA A 131 20.45 17.21 15.74
N THR A 132 19.76 16.09 15.96
CA THR A 132 20.31 14.74 15.68
C THR A 132 19.95 14.18 14.32
N CYS A 133 19.05 14.81 13.55
CA CYS A 133 18.64 14.32 12.24
C CYS A 133 19.34 15.07 11.09
N SER A 134 20.67 14.99 11.04
CA SER A 134 21.50 15.59 9.97
C SER A 134 21.50 14.78 8.65
N ALA A 135 20.68 13.74 8.50
CA ALA A 135 20.76 12.80 7.37
C ALA A 135 19.52 12.78 6.45
N CYS A 136 18.51 13.62 6.67
CA CYS A 136 17.37 13.74 5.76
C CYS A 136 17.40 15.06 5.00
N THR A 137 18.22 15.11 3.95
CA THR A 137 18.09 16.09 2.86
C THR A 137 16.89 15.73 1.98
N PRO A 138 15.83 16.56 1.89
CA PRO A 138 14.96 16.53 0.73
C PRO A 138 15.64 17.33 -0.39
N ALA A 139 16.17 16.61 -1.38
CA ALA A 139 16.49 17.20 -2.68
C ALA A 139 15.20 17.73 -3.30
N THR A 140 15.09 19.05 -3.44
CA THR A 140 13.98 19.70 -4.15
C THR A 140 14.37 19.90 -5.62
N PRO A 141 13.54 19.47 -6.58
CA PRO A 141 13.71 19.89 -7.96
C PRO A 141 13.27 21.35 -8.10
N LYS A 142 14.18 22.20 -8.58
CA LYS A 142 13.89 23.56 -9.02
C LYS A 142 13.12 23.49 -10.34
N ASN A 143 11.82 23.79 -10.32
CA ASN A 143 11.12 24.53 -11.38
C ASN A 143 9.61 24.59 -11.11
N ALA A 144 9.13 25.74 -10.66
CA ALA A 144 7.79 26.24 -10.98
C ALA A 144 7.73 27.73 -10.62
N VAL A 145 7.92 28.54 -11.66
CA VAL A 145 7.73 29.98 -11.65
C VAL A 145 6.23 30.30 -11.55
N GLY A 146 5.90 31.30 -10.74
CA GLY A 146 4.78 32.21 -11.05
C GLY A 146 3.43 31.87 -10.40
N GLY A 147 3.21 32.40 -9.19
CA GLY A 147 1.87 32.49 -8.60
C GLY A 147 1.89 33.45 -7.43
N SER A 148 1.48 34.70 -7.68
CA SER A 148 1.46 35.81 -6.72
C SER A 148 0.65 35.49 -5.46
N ARG A 149 1.34 35.41 -4.31
CA ARG A 149 0.70 35.40 -2.98
C ARG A 149 0.33 36.84 -2.60
N SER A 150 -0.96 37.15 -2.54
CA SER A 150 -1.45 38.32 -1.80
C SER A 150 -1.54 37.96 -0.32
N LEU A 151 -0.71 38.62 0.49
CA LEU A 151 -0.80 38.65 1.94
C LEU A 151 -1.92 39.61 2.35
N VAL A 152 -2.93 39.13 3.07
CA VAL A 152 -3.88 40.00 3.78
C VAL A 152 -3.58 39.88 5.28
N PRO A 153 -3.23 40.97 5.98
CA PRO A 153 -3.05 40.92 7.43
C PRO A 153 -4.39 41.05 8.15
N ALA A 154 -4.60 40.17 9.14
CA ALA A 154 -5.70 40.24 10.09
C ALA A 154 -5.42 41.33 11.14
N THR A 155 -6.30 42.33 11.24
CA THR A 155 -6.36 43.23 12.40
C THR A 155 -7.65 42.96 13.16
N ALA A 156 -7.49 42.41 14.36
CA ALA A 156 -8.51 42.33 15.39
C ALA A 156 -8.80 43.73 15.96
N SER A 157 -10.08 44.05 16.18
CA SER A 157 -10.46 45.00 17.21
C SER A 157 -11.73 44.54 17.90
N ARG A 158 -11.68 44.66 19.22
CA ARG A 158 -12.51 44.09 20.26
C ARG A 158 -13.24 45.27 20.91
N ALA A 159 -14.56 45.21 21.07
CA ALA A 159 -15.24 45.85 22.21
C ALA A 159 -16.73 45.51 22.24
N ALA A 160 -17.16 45.13 23.43
CA ALA A 160 -18.52 44.93 23.88
C ALA A 160 -19.35 46.22 23.78
N THR A 161 -20.69 46.10 23.79
CA THR A 161 -21.58 46.71 24.81
C THR A 161 -23.05 46.28 24.59
N LYS A 162 -23.68 45.91 25.72
CA LYS A 162 -25.10 45.60 25.93
C LYS A 162 -26.08 46.70 25.44
N ARG A 163 -27.33 46.27 25.18
CA ARG A 163 -28.66 46.88 25.50
C ARG A 163 -29.58 46.80 24.28
N SER A 164 -30.60 45.94 24.29
CA SER A 164 -31.95 46.18 24.81
C SER A 164 -32.65 47.39 24.17
N SER A 165 -33.61 47.16 23.27
CA SER A 165 -34.96 47.75 23.26
C SER A 165 -35.65 47.61 21.90
N LEU A 166 -36.86 47.06 21.95
CA LEU A 166 -38.08 47.44 21.22
C LEU A 166 -38.08 47.65 19.69
N GLY A 167 -39.06 47.01 19.05
CA GLY A 167 -39.55 47.35 17.71
C GLY A 167 -40.15 46.15 17.01
#